data_AF-A0A1A8D4S2-F1
#
_entry.id   AF-A0A1A8D4S2-F1
#
_cell.length_a   1.000
_cell.length_b   1.000
_cell.length_c   1.000
_cell.angle_alpha   90.00
_cell.angle_beta   90.00
_cell.angle_gamma   90.00
#
_symmetry.space_group_name_H-M   'P 1'
#
loop_
_entity.id
_entity.type
_entity.pdbx_description
1 polymer ?
#
loop_
_entity_poly.entity_id
_entity_poly.type
_entity_poly.pdbx_seq_one_letter_code
_entity_poly.pdbx_strand_id
1 'polypeptide(L)'
;MAPIVERFVSPGKGNGLRATARISRGQLVYSDRPLACCVSNKHSKEVCHHCFSRRETLLRCSQCKMARYCDATCQKQAWSGHKRECKCLCILLPRLPTDSVRLAARLIFALLSPRSCSSELYSLEEHESHLDL
;
A
#
# COMPACT_ATOMS: atom_id res chain seq x y z
N MET A 1 22.70 -3.52 -9.97
CA MET A 1 22.61 -2.36 -10.89
C MET A 1 22.67 -1.11 -10.04
N ALA A 2 23.57 -0.16 -10.36
CA ALA A 2 23.52 1.14 -9.70
C ALA A 2 22.17 1.80 -10.03
N PRO A 3 21.48 2.40 -9.04
CA PRO A 3 20.21 3.06 -9.30
C PRO A 3 20.43 4.21 -10.29
N ILE A 4 19.58 4.31 -11.32
CA ILE A 4 19.59 5.39 -12.31
C ILE A 4 18.98 6.70 -11.78
N VAL A 5 18.63 6.69 -10.49
CA VAL A 5 18.15 7.82 -9.73
C VAL A 5 18.90 7.88 -8.40
N GLU A 6 19.12 9.08 -7.90
CA GLU A 6 19.64 9.36 -6.57
C GLU A 6 18.69 10.26 -5.80
N ARG A 7 18.78 10.19 -4.47
CA ARG A 7 18.15 11.15 -3.57
C ARG A 7 18.86 12.50 -3.66
N PHE A 8 18.11 13.58 -3.58
CA PHE A 8 18.66 14.93 -3.46
C PHE A 8 17.66 15.87 -2.79
N VAL A 9 18.14 16.98 -2.23
CA VAL A 9 17.28 18.08 -1.74
C VAL A 9 17.02 19.05 -2.90
N SER A 10 15.75 19.25 -3.24
CA SER A 10 15.29 20.18 -4.25
C SER A 10 15.01 21.56 -3.63
N PRO A 11 15.69 22.64 -4.08
CA PRO A 11 15.48 23.97 -3.54
C PRO A 11 14.00 24.41 -3.58
N GLY A 12 13.45 24.79 -2.42
CA GLY A 12 12.05 25.19 -2.26
C GLY A 12 11.01 24.05 -2.33
N LYS A 13 11.45 22.78 -2.43
CA LYS A 13 10.56 21.61 -2.60
C LYS A 13 10.89 20.42 -1.69
N GLY A 14 11.90 20.52 -0.83
CA GLY A 14 12.28 19.45 0.10
C GLY A 14 12.95 18.27 -0.60
N ASN A 15 12.65 17.04 -0.16
CA ASN A 15 13.28 15.82 -0.67
C ASN A 15 12.80 15.44 -2.08
N GLY A 16 13.73 15.02 -2.93
CA GLY A 16 13.47 14.66 -4.33
C GLY A 16 14.29 13.49 -4.85
N LEU A 17 14.00 13.09 -6.09
CA LEU A 17 14.76 12.09 -6.85
C LEU A 17 15.27 12.72 -8.14
N ARG A 18 16.56 12.53 -8.45
CA ARG A 18 17.21 13.05 -9.67
C ARG A 18 17.83 11.90 -10.46
N ALA A 19 17.72 11.96 -11.79
CA ALA A 19 18.35 10.98 -12.65
C ALA A 19 19.88 11.11 -12.62
N THR A 20 20.59 9.98 -12.46
CA THR A 20 22.06 9.90 -12.51
C THR A 20 22.57 9.44 -13.89
N ALA A 21 21.65 9.06 -14.77
CA ALA A 21 21.93 8.62 -16.13
C ALA A 21 20.77 8.99 -17.08
N ARG A 22 20.99 8.84 -18.38
CA ARG A 22 19.93 9.03 -19.39
C ARG A 22 18.82 7.99 -19.22
N ILE A 23 17.56 8.44 -19.18
CA ILE A 23 16.36 7.60 -19.14
C ILE A 23 15.72 7.57 -20.52
N SER A 24 15.56 6.38 -21.09
CA SER A 24 14.89 6.19 -22.39
C SER A 24 13.38 6.05 -22.23
N ARG A 25 12.63 6.36 -23.30
CA ARG A 25 11.17 6.16 -23.31
C ARG A 25 10.83 4.69 -23.03
N GLY A 26 9.97 4.45 -22.05
CA GLY A 26 9.55 3.11 -21.62
C GLY A 26 10.52 2.39 -20.67
N GLN A 27 11.64 3.01 -20.30
CA GLN A 27 12.59 2.43 -19.35
C GLN A 27 11.99 2.42 -17.94
N LEU A 28 12.06 1.27 -17.27
CA LEU A 28 11.72 1.15 -15.85
C LEU A 28 12.77 1.89 -15.01
N VAL A 29 12.33 2.92 -14.30
CA VAL A 29 13.21 3.75 -13.45
C VAL A 29 13.36 3.15 -12.05
N TYR A 30 12.24 2.79 -11.44
CA TYR A 30 12.16 2.22 -10.10
C TYR A 30 10.86 1.43 -9.98
N SER A 31 10.87 0.41 -9.14
CA SER A 31 9.69 -0.39 -8.80
C SER A 31 9.82 -0.83 -7.35
N ASP A 32 8.73 -0.76 -6.61
CA ASP A 32 8.68 -1.23 -5.23
C ASP A 32 7.27 -1.72 -4.87
N ARG A 33 7.18 -2.45 -3.76
CA ARG A 33 5.92 -2.88 -3.18
C ARG A 33 5.45 -1.83 -2.18
N PRO A 34 4.16 -1.43 -2.21
CA PRO A 34 3.66 -0.44 -1.27
C PRO A 34 3.71 -0.97 0.17
N LEU A 35 4.16 -0.13 1.10
CA LEU A 35 4.15 -0.43 2.54
C LEU A 35 2.76 -0.82 3.04
N ALA A 36 1.74 -0.09 2.56
CA ALA A 36 0.34 -0.39 2.80
C ALA A 36 -0.50 0.00 1.58
N CYS A 37 -1.58 -0.73 1.36
CA CYS A 37 -2.53 -0.47 0.28
C CYS A 37 -3.93 -0.93 0.68
N CYS A 38 -4.97 -0.29 0.13
CA CYS A 38 -6.36 -0.72 0.27
C CYS A 38 -7.13 -0.53 -1.05
N VAL A 39 -8.11 -1.39 -1.30
CA VAL A 39 -9.03 -1.24 -2.44
C VAL A 39 -10.06 -0.18 -2.10
N SER A 40 -10.32 0.77 -3.01
CA SER A 40 -11.36 1.79 -2.82
C SER A 40 -12.74 1.17 -2.57
N ASN A 41 -13.52 1.79 -1.67
CA ASN A 41 -14.88 1.39 -1.35
C ASN A 41 -15.75 1.26 -2.62
N LYS A 42 -15.58 2.18 -3.58
CA LYS A 42 -16.30 2.20 -4.87
C LYS A 42 -16.10 0.92 -5.69
N HIS A 43 -14.91 0.32 -5.62
CA HIS A 43 -14.53 -0.85 -6.42
C HIS A 43 -14.39 -2.13 -5.58
N SER A 44 -14.76 -2.09 -4.30
CA SER A 44 -14.61 -3.21 -3.36
C SER A 44 -15.33 -4.50 -3.80
N LYS A 45 -16.34 -4.38 -4.67
CA LYS A 45 -17.12 -5.49 -5.25
C LYS A 45 -16.46 -6.18 -6.44
N GLU A 46 -15.56 -5.48 -7.13
CA GLU A 46 -15.02 -5.90 -8.42
C GLU A 46 -13.51 -6.15 -8.40
N VAL A 47 -12.83 -5.73 -7.33
CA VAL A 47 -11.37 -5.80 -7.21
C VAL A 47 -10.95 -6.72 -6.07
N CYS A 48 -10.01 -7.62 -6.37
CA CYS A 48 -9.35 -8.46 -5.38
C CYS A 48 -8.55 -7.60 -4.39
N HIS A 49 -8.79 -7.79 -3.09
CA HIS A 49 -8.13 -7.08 -1.99
C HIS A 49 -6.69 -7.56 -1.70
N HIS A 50 -6.17 -8.48 -2.52
CA HIS A 50 -4.78 -8.91 -2.48
C HIS A 50 -4.00 -8.44 -3.71
N CYS A 51 -4.39 -8.91 -4.90
CA CYS A 51 -3.64 -8.71 -6.13
C CYS A 51 -4.16 -7.55 -7.00
N PHE A 52 -5.21 -6.84 -6.56
CA PHE A 52 -5.82 -5.71 -7.27
C PHE A 52 -6.38 -6.02 -8.66
N SER A 53 -6.43 -7.30 -9.07
CA SER A 53 -7.07 -7.69 -10.32
C SER A 53 -8.58 -7.48 -10.26
N ARG A 54 -9.15 -6.97 -11.35
CA ARG A 54 -10.60 -6.93 -11.54
C ARG A 54 -11.12 -8.31 -11.96
N ARG A 55 -12.23 -8.74 -11.38
CA ARG A 55 -12.91 -10.00 -11.71
C ARG A 55 -14.42 -9.79 -11.63
N GLU A 56 -15.16 -10.50 -12.48
CA GLU A 56 -16.63 -10.50 -12.44
C GLU A 56 -17.15 -11.17 -11.15
N THR A 57 -16.50 -12.25 -10.74
CA THR A 57 -16.82 -13.00 -9.54
C THR A 57 -15.63 -13.02 -8.58
N LEU A 58 -15.90 -12.70 -7.32
CA LEU A 58 -14.91 -12.70 -6.24
C LEU A 58 -15.48 -13.38 -5.00
N LEU A 59 -14.63 -14.12 -4.31
CA LEU A 59 -14.95 -14.74 -3.03
C LEU A 59 -14.90 -13.70 -1.92
N ARG A 60 -15.97 -13.61 -1.13
CA ARG A 60 -16.09 -12.69 0.00
C ARG A 60 -15.44 -13.30 1.24
N CYS A 61 -14.67 -12.49 1.98
CA CYS A 61 -14.18 -12.87 3.30
C CYS A 61 -15.36 -13.30 4.19
N SER A 62 -15.29 -14.50 4.73
CA SER A 62 -16.39 -15.10 5.51
C SER A 62 -16.61 -14.40 6.85
N GLN A 63 -15.61 -13.69 7.39
CA GLN A 63 -15.73 -12.98 8.66
C GLN A 63 -16.28 -11.56 8.45
N CYS A 64 -15.48 -10.65 7.90
CA CYS A 64 -15.89 -9.24 7.78
C CYS A 64 -16.91 -8.96 6.69
N LYS A 65 -17.13 -9.90 5.75
CA LYS A 65 -18.03 -9.72 4.59
C LYS A 65 -17.72 -8.52 3.67
N MET A 66 -16.62 -7.78 3.90
CA MET A 66 -16.23 -6.60 3.11
C MET A 66 -15.17 -6.97 2.07
N ALA A 67 -14.05 -7.53 2.51
CA ALA A 67 -12.95 -7.87 1.63
C ALA A 67 -13.33 -8.99 0.65
N ARG A 68 -12.80 -8.90 -0.57
CA ARG A 68 -13.06 -9.84 -1.67
C ARG A 68 -11.77 -10.31 -2.31
N TYR A 69 -11.71 -11.56 -2.76
CA TYR A 69 -10.51 -12.20 -3.30
C TYR A 69 -10.83 -13.02 -4.55
N CYS A 70 -9.84 -13.18 -5.43
CA CYS A 70 -9.97 -14.08 -6.59
C CYS A 70 -10.30 -15.51 -6.14
N ASP A 71 -9.58 -15.98 -5.13
CA ASP A 71 -9.57 -17.36 -4.67
C ASP A 71 -9.02 -17.46 -3.23
N ALA A 72 -8.96 -18.69 -2.71
CA ALA A 72 -8.40 -18.97 -1.39
C ALA A 72 -6.91 -18.63 -1.27
N THR A 73 -6.15 -18.61 -2.37
CA THR A 73 -4.72 -18.26 -2.38
C THR A 73 -4.54 -16.78 -2.11
N CYS A 74 -5.26 -15.91 -2.84
CA CYS A 74 -5.28 -14.47 -2.58
C CYS A 74 -5.75 -14.14 -1.16
N GLN A 75 -6.75 -14.87 -0.65
CA GLN A 75 -7.22 -14.68 0.72
C GLN A 75 -6.14 -15.01 1.76
N LYS A 76 -5.43 -16.14 1.59
CA LYS A 76 -4.34 -16.56 2.49
C LYS A 76 -3.18 -15.56 2.46
N GLN A 77 -2.76 -15.12 1.27
CA GLN A 77 -1.66 -14.18 1.10
C GLN A 77 -1.98 -12.79 1.67
N ALA A 78 -3.24 -12.34 1.57
CA ALA A 78 -3.66 -11.08 2.18
C ALA A 78 -3.84 -11.16 3.71
N TRP A 79 -3.85 -12.35 4.31
CA TRP A 79 -4.28 -12.51 5.71
C TRP A 79 -3.40 -11.74 6.70
N SER A 80 -2.07 -11.70 6.49
CA SER A 80 -1.17 -10.96 7.37
C SER A 80 -1.54 -9.48 7.47
N GLY A 81 -1.83 -8.83 6.34
CA GLY A 81 -2.26 -7.43 6.28
C GLY A 81 -3.75 -7.23 6.61
N HIS A 82 -4.62 -8.20 6.31
CA HIS A 82 -6.06 -8.07 6.51
C HIS A 82 -6.51 -8.45 7.93
N LYS A 83 -5.81 -9.34 8.65
CA LYS A 83 -6.29 -9.92 9.92
C LYS A 83 -6.73 -8.88 10.95
N ARG A 84 -5.94 -7.81 11.14
CA ARG A 84 -6.26 -6.73 12.09
C ARG A 84 -7.48 -5.93 11.61
N GLU A 85 -7.46 -5.50 10.36
CA GLU A 85 -8.56 -4.76 9.74
C GLU A 85 -9.88 -5.57 9.71
N CYS A 86 -9.81 -6.88 9.46
CA CYS A 86 -10.95 -7.80 9.44
C CYS A 86 -11.73 -7.72 10.75
N LYS A 87 -11.03 -7.78 11.89
CA LYS A 87 -11.64 -7.67 13.22
C LYS A 87 -12.33 -6.33 13.43
N CYS A 88 -11.68 -5.23 13.04
CA CYS A 88 -12.28 -3.89 13.12
C CYS A 88 -13.54 -3.80 12.27
N LEU A 89 -13.51 -4.31 11.03
CA LEU A 89 -14.66 -4.28 10.12
C LEU A 89 -15.83 -5.12 10.62
N CYS A 90 -15.57 -6.28 11.26
CA CYS A 90 -16.64 -7.06 11.88
C CYS A 90 -17.42 -6.27 12.94
N ILE A 91 -16.77 -5.33 13.64
CA ILE A 91 -17.37 -4.50 14.69
C ILE A 91 -18.07 -3.28 14.08
N LEU A 92 -17.46 -2.66 13.07
CA LEU A 92 -17.91 -1.37 12.54
C LEU A 92 -19.05 -1.50 11.53
N LEU A 93 -19.18 -2.62 10.82
CA LEU A 93 -20.20 -2.77 9.80
C LEU A 93 -21.63 -2.68 10.38
N PRO A 94 -22.57 -2.02 9.67
CA PRO A 94 -22.49 -1.57 8.28
C PRO A 94 -21.79 -0.21 8.06
N ARG A 95 -21.27 0.45 9.11
CA ARG A 95 -20.55 1.73 9.00
C ARG A 95 -19.14 1.49 8.46
N LEU A 96 -19.00 1.42 7.13
CA LEU A 96 -17.71 1.23 6.48
C LEU A 96 -16.86 2.52 6.55
N PRO A 97 -15.64 2.47 7.13
CA PRO A 97 -14.75 3.63 7.13
C PRO A 97 -14.35 4.06 5.72
N THR A 98 -13.97 5.32 5.57
CA THR A 98 -13.48 5.88 4.31
C THR A 98 -12.20 5.19 3.85
N ASP A 99 -11.88 5.33 2.56
CA ASP A 99 -10.66 4.76 1.98
C ASP A 99 -9.39 5.27 2.71
N SER A 100 -9.35 6.57 3.02
CA SER A 100 -8.23 7.17 3.77
C SER A 100 -8.07 6.60 5.17
N VAL A 101 -9.16 6.40 5.92
CA VAL A 101 -9.11 5.84 7.28
C VAL A 101 -8.63 4.39 7.25
N ARG A 102 -9.10 3.59 6.28
CA ARG A 102 -8.63 2.20 6.12
C ARG A 102 -7.15 2.14 5.72
N LEU A 103 -6.70 3.02 4.83
CA LEU A 103 -5.30 3.11 4.45
C LEU A 103 -4.41 3.50 5.65
N ALA A 104 -4.80 4.53 6.41
CA ALA A 104 -4.09 4.97 7.61
C ALA A 104 -3.99 3.83 8.65
N ALA A 105 -5.07 3.10 8.89
CA ALA A 105 -5.05 1.93 9.76
C ALA A 105 -4.07 0.86 9.28
N ARG A 106 -4.03 0.57 7.96
CA ARG A 106 -3.08 -0.40 7.39
C ARG A 106 -1.63 0.06 7.49
N LEU A 107 -1.34 1.35 7.33
CA LEU A 107 -0.01 1.92 7.59
C LEU A 107 0.41 1.69 9.04
N ILE A 108 -0.44 2.05 10.01
CA ILE A 108 -0.18 1.81 11.44
C ILE A 108 0.05 0.31 11.70
N PHE A 109 -0.76 -0.58 11.12
CA PHE A 109 -0.58 -2.01 11.28
C PHE A 109 0.74 -2.52 10.71
N ALA A 110 1.18 -1.99 9.56
CA ALA A 110 2.46 -2.35 8.95
C ALA A 110 3.65 -1.89 9.82
N LEU A 111 3.60 -0.67 10.35
CA LEU A 111 4.64 -0.11 11.23
C LEU A 111 4.77 -0.86 12.57
N LEU A 112 3.66 -1.41 13.08
CA LEU A 112 3.66 -2.22 14.30
C LEU A 112 4.12 -3.68 14.10
N SER A 113 4.39 -4.09 12.85
CA SER A 113 4.90 -5.43 12.53
C SER A 113 6.42 -5.40 12.31
N PRO A 114 7.17 -6.43 12.72
CA PRO A 114 8.62 -6.48 12.48
C PRO A 114 8.94 -6.33 10.99
N ARG A 115 9.78 -5.35 10.63
CA ARG A 115 10.11 -5.06 9.23
C ARG A 115 10.80 -6.26 8.58
N SER A 116 10.26 -6.75 7.47
CA SER A 116 11.08 -7.44 6.48
C SER A 116 11.75 -6.37 5.63
N CYS A 117 13.07 -6.27 5.71
CA CYS A 117 13.98 -5.49 4.88
C CYS A 117 13.33 -4.84 3.64
N SER A 118 13.27 -3.50 3.60
CA SER A 118 12.84 -2.75 2.42
C SER A 118 13.99 -1.93 1.85
N SER A 119 14.13 -1.98 0.52
CA SER A 119 15.00 -1.11 -0.27
C SER A 119 14.27 0.21 -0.56
N GLU A 120 13.77 0.85 0.50
CA GLU A 120 13.05 2.11 0.43
C GLU A 120 13.97 3.23 -0.07
N LEU A 121 13.46 4.08 -0.97
CA LEU A 121 14.20 5.27 -1.41
C LEU A 121 14.32 6.28 -0.27
N TYR A 122 13.25 6.47 0.50
CA TYR A 122 13.20 7.29 1.69
C TYR A 122 12.49 6.52 2.81
N SER A 123 12.94 6.68 4.05
CA SER A 123 12.20 6.22 5.22
C SER A 123 10.94 7.07 5.42
N LEU A 124 10.01 6.59 6.25
CA LEU A 124 8.79 7.34 6.59
C LEU A 124 9.14 8.69 7.23
N GLU A 125 10.15 8.70 8.09
CA GLU A 125 10.66 9.87 8.79
C GLU A 125 11.28 10.88 7.81
N GLU A 126 12.02 10.40 6.79
CA GLU A 126 12.60 11.27 5.77
C GLU A 126 11.54 11.94 4.87
N HIS A 127 10.28 11.49 4.88
CA HIS A 127 9.18 12.19 4.19
C HIS A 127 8.66 13.42 4.94
N GLU A 128 9.03 13.59 6.20
CA GLU A 128 8.63 14.73 7.04
C GLU A 128 9.56 15.95 6.87
N SER A 129 10.02 16.23 5.64
CA SER A 129 10.99 17.32 5.34
C SER A 129 10.48 18.75 5.61
N HIS A 130 9.31 18.88 6.21
CA HIS A 130 8.67 20.13 6.62
C HIS A 130 8.72 20.34 8.14
N LEU A 131 9.14 19.32 8.91
CA LEU A 131 9.23 19.36 10.37
C LEU A 131 10.62 19.79 10.87
N ASP A 132 11.60 19.93 9.96
CA ASP A 132 12.91 20.48 10.29
C ASP A 132 12.82 22.02 10.40
N LEU A 133 12.67 22.50 11.64
CA LEU A 133 12.91 23.88 12.10
C LEU A 133 14.38 24.07 12.52
#